data_AF-A0A0S8BZE4-F1
#
_entry.id   AF-A0A0S8BZE4-F1
#
_cell.length_a   1.000
_cell.length_b   1.000
_cell.length_c   1.000
_cell.angle_alpha   90.00
_cell.angle_beta   90.00
_cell.angle_gamma   90.00
#
_symmetry.space_group_name_H-M   'P 1'
#
loop_
_entity.id
_entity.type
_entity.pdbx_description
1 polymer ?
#
loop_
_entity_poly.entity_id
_entity_poly.type
_entity_poly.pdbx_seq_one_letter_code
_entity_poly.pdbx_strand_id
1 'polypeptide(L)' 'MALNPDRIGREFYDQLRRHYSEEEIVELGAFIGFNIGYHTFFGTLKFYPMFSPDGRLVTQEESQRIYGAEPVSLTKA' A
#
# COMPACT_ATOMS: atom_id res chain seq x y z
N MET A 1 8.63 6.56 0.45
CA MET A 1 7.39 7.27 0.05
C MET A 1 6.40 7.34 1.19
N ALA A 2 5.84 6.22 1.67
CA ALA A 2 4.80 6.23 2.71
C ALA A 2 5.28 6.69 4.11
N LEU A 3 6.41 6.16 4.59
CA LEU A 3 6.81 6.32 6.00
C LEU A 3 7.62 7.59 6.29
N ASN A 4 8.29 8.13 5.27
CA ASN A 4 9.16 9.31 5.36
C ASN A 4 9.08 10.11 4.05
N PRO A 5 7.93 10.74 3.75
CA PRO A 5 7.72 11.47 2.49
C PRO A 5 8.72 12.62 2.33
N ASP A 6 9.10 13.29 3.43
CA ASP A 6 10.01 14.43 3.44
C ASP A 6 11.43 14.10 2.99
N ARG A 7 11.80 12.81 2.98
CA ARG A 7 13.12 12.35 2.50
C ARG A 7 13.17 12.14 0.99
N ILE A 8 12.08 12.41 0.27
CA ILE A 8 12.01 12.24 -1.17
C ILE A 8 12.32 13.56 -1.84
N GLY A 9 13.54 13.63 -2.35
CA GLY A 9 14.05 14.80 -3.06
C GLY A 9 14.86 14.40 -4.28
N ARG A 10 15.58 15.39 -4.80
CA ARG A 10 16.38 15.26 -6.03
C ARG A 10 17.31 14.03 -6.01
N GLU A 11 18.07 13.83 -4.94
CA GLU A 11 19.02 12.72 -4.83
C GLU A 11 18.37 11.34 -4.94
N PHE A 12 17.14 11.18 -4.43
CA PHE A 12 16.37 9.95 -4.54
C PHE A 12 16.00 9.66 -6.00
N TYR A 13 15.50 10.66 -6.71
CA TYR A 13 15.15 10.51 -8.13
C TYR A 13 16.40 10.33 -9.01
N ASP A 14 17.51 10.98 -8.68
CA ASP A 14 18.77 10.80 -9.40
C ASP A 14 19.31 9.38 -9.28
N GLN A 15 19.08 8.71 -8.14
CA GLN A 15 19.40 7.27 -8.00
C GLN A 15 18.43 6.40 -8.81
N LEU A 16 17.12 6.68 -8.78
CA LEU A 16 16.13 5.93 -9.56
C LEU A 16 16.41 5.98 -11.07
N ARG A 17 16.81 7.15 -11.60
CA ARG A 17 17.15 7.34 -13.02
C ARG A 17 18.35 6.52 -13.49
N ARG A 18 19.14 5.94 -12.58
CA ARG A 18 20.21 4.99 -12.95
C ARG A 18 19.68 3.61 -13.35
N HIS A 19 18.44 3.30 -12.99
CA HIS A 19 17.83 1.97 -13.14
C HIS A 19 16.54 1.98 -13.95
N TYR A 20 15.85 3.12 -14.02
CA TYR A 20 14.53 3.24 -14.62
C TYR A 20 14.45 4.45 -15.55
N SER A 21 13.62 4.35 -16.57
CA SER A 21 13.21 5.48 -17.39
C SER A 21 12.33 6.46 -16.60
N GLU A 22 12.11 7.66 -17.15
CA GLU A 22 11.24 8.64 -16.49
C GLU A 22 9.78 8.15 -16.43
N GLU A 23 9.30 7.49 -17.48
CA GLU A 23 7.97 6.88 -17.55
C GLU A 23 7.80 5.78 -16.50
N GLU A 24 8.80 4.90 -16.36
CA GLU A 24 8.80 3.84 -15.34
C GLU A 24 8.80 4.41 -13.91
N ILE A 25 9.52 5.51 -13.67
CA ILE A 25 9.52 6.21 -12.38
C ILE A 25 8.14 6.81 -12.07
N VAL A 26 7.48 7.40 -13.07
CA VAL A 26 6.12 7.95 -12.93
C VAL A 26 5.14 6.82 -12.64
N GLU A 27 5.20 5.71 -13.37
CA GLU A 27 4.33 4.56 -13.17
C GLU A 27 4.54 3.94 -11.77
N LEU A 28 5.79 3.78 -11.34
CA LEU A 28 6.12 3.30 -10.00
C LEU A 28 5.55 4.22 -8.91
N GLY A 29 5.70 5.54 -9.09
CA GLY A 29 5.13 6.53 -8.19
C GLY A 29 3.60 6.44 -8.11
N ALA A 30 2.93 6.31 -9.26
CA ALA A 30 1.49 6.13 -9.35
C ALA A 30 1.05 4.83 -8.64
N PHE A 31 1.72 3.70 -8.92
CA PHE A 31 1.41 2.41 -8.31
C PHE A 31 1.50 2.47 -6.78
N ILE A 32 2.57 3.06 -6.25
CA ILE A 32 2.76 3.21 -4.80
C ILE A 32 1.69 4.14 -4.22
N GLY A 33 1.45 5.30 -4.84
CA GLY A 33 0.46 6.28 -4.40
C GLY A 33 -0.95 5.72 -4.36
N PHE A 34 -1.37 5.02 -5.42
CA PHE A 34 -2.67 4.35 -5.48
C PHE A 34 -2.82 3.28 -4.40
N ASN A 35 -1.80 2.43 -4.19
CA ASN A 35 -1.88 1.40 -3.14
C ASN A 35 -2.01 2.00 -1.75
N ILE A 36 -1.24 3.04 -1.42
CA ILE A 36 -1.37 3.75 -0.13
C ILE A 36 -2.77 4.36 0.00
N GLY A 37 -3.26 5.00 -1.05
CA GLY A 37 -4.60 5.59 -1.10
C GLY A 37 -5.70 4.56 -0.90
N TYR A 38 -5.63 3.42 -1.59
CA TYR A 38 -6.57 2.32 -1.44
C TYR A 38 -6.54 1.71 -0.05
N HIS A 39 -5.36 1.42 0.52
CA HIS A 39 -5.29 0.90 1.88
C HIS A 39 -5.88 1.87 2.90
N THR A 40 -5.64 3.18 2.74
CA THR A 40 -6.22 4.20 3.61
C THR A 40 -7.74 4.26 3.45
N PHE A 41 -8.23 4.36 2.22
CA PHE A 41 -9.66 4.52 1.92
C PHE A 41 -10.48 3.28 2.26
N PHE A 42 -10.03 2.08 1.87
CA PHE A 42 -10.74 0.84 2.20
C PHE A 42 -10.64 0.49 3.69
N GLY A 43 -9.54 0.87 4.34
CA GLY A 43 -9.38 0.77 5.79
C GLY A 43 -10.43 1.58 6.55
N THR A 44 -10.72 2.82 6.12
CA THR A 44 -11.75 3.67 6.78
C THR A 44 -13.15 3.08 6.64
N LEU A 45 -13.43 2.39 5.53
CA LEU A 45 -14.69 1.70 5.28
C LEU A 45 -14.78 0.32 5.93
N LYS A 46 -13.71 -0.17 6.58
CA LYS A 46 -13.58 -1.56 7.06
C LYS A 46 -13.87 -2.58 5.96
N PHE A 47 -13.41 -2.28 4.75
CA PHE A 47 -13.61 -3.15 3.59
C PHE A 47 -12.51 -4.21 3.57
N TYR A 48 -12.80 -5.37 4.16
CA TYR A 48 -11.86 -6.48 4.28
C TYR A 48 -11.96 -7.45 3.08
N PRO A 49 -10.90 -8.23 2.78
CA PRO A 49 -10.93 -9.24 1.72
C PRO A 49 -12.10 -10.22 1.85
N MET A 50 -12.74 -10.55 0.72
CA MET A 50 -13.87 -11.49 0.68
C MET A 50 -13.44 -12.96 0.72
N PHE A 51 -12.15 -13.24 0.64
CA PHE A 51 -11.57 -14.58 0.67
C PHE A 51 -10.60 -14.71 1.83
N SER A 52 -10.55 -15.86 2.47
CA SER A 52 -9.51 -16.23 3.43
C SER A 52 -8.17 -16.48 2.72
N PRO A 53 -7.05 -16.56 3.46
CA PRO A 53 -5.72 -16.78 2.86
C PRO A 53 -5.59 -18.08 2.04
N ASP A 54 -6.42 -19.08 2.33
CA ASP A 54 -6.53 -20.36 1.60
C ASP A 54 -7.54 -20.31 0.43
N GLY A 55 -8.15 -19.15 0.15
CA GLY A 55 -8.99 -18.92 -1.03
C GLY A 55 -10.47 -19.26 -0.87
N ARG A 56 -10.95 -19.58 0.34
CA ARG A 56 -12.38 -19.80 0.61
C ARG A 56 -13.11 -18.47 0.78
N LEU A 57 -14.36 -18.39 0.31
CA LEU A 57 -15.23 -17.24 0.58
C LEU A 57 -15.56 -17.13 2.08
N VAL A 58 -15.44 -15.93 2.64
CA VAL A 58 -15.70 -15.64 4.06
C VAL A 58 -16.80 -14.61 4.25
N THR A 59 -17.44 -14.64 5.42
CA THR A 59 -18.36 -13.57 5.83
C THR A 59 -17.57 -12.32 6.23
N GLN A 60 -18.24 -11.16 6.28
CA GLN A 60 -17.61 -9.91 6.74
C GLN A 60 -17.10 -10.01 8.19
N GLU A 61 -17.82 -10.70 9.06
CA GLU A 61 -17.42 -10.88 10.47
C GLU A 61 -16.20 -11.80 10.61
N GLU A 62 -16.12 -12.84 9.80
CA GLU A 62 -14.94 -13.70 9.73
C GLU A 62 -13.75 -12.94 9.11
N SER A 63 -14.00 -12.19 8.02
CA SER A 63 -12.99 -11.37 7.37
C SER A 63 -12.41 -10.31 8.30
N GLN A 64 -13.25 -9.63 9.09
CA GLN A 64 -12.78 -8.68 10.11
C GLN A 64 -11.92 -9.35 11.19
N ARG A 65 -12.22 -10.60 11.58
CA ARG A 65 -11.37 -11.33 12.54
C ARG A 65 -9.99 -11.66 11.97
N ILE A 66 -9.91 -11.93 10.67
CA ILE A 66 -8.65 -12.28 9.99
C ILE A 66 -7.83 -11.02 9.68
N TYR A 67 -8.47 -9.96 9.18
CA TYR A 67 -7.82 -8.79 8.58
C TYR A 67 -8.04 -7.47 9.32
N GLY A 68 -8.91 -7.43 10.32
CA GLY A 68 -9.31 -6.21 11.03
C GLY A 68 -8.31 -5.72 12.08
N ALA A 69 -7.21 -6.44 12.30
CA ALA A 69 -6.06 -5.90 13.01
C ALA A 69 -5.44 -4.74 12.22
N GLU A 70 -4.83 -3.79 12.91
CA GLU A 70 -4.19 -2.63 12.26
C GLU A 70 -3.15 -3.12 11.24
N PRO A 71 -3.20 -2.64 9.97
CA PRO A 71 -2.24 -3.06 8.96
C PRO A 71 -0.82 -2.72 9.42
N VAL A 72 0.04 -3.74 9.53
CA VAL A 72 1.43 -3.58 9.98
C VAL A 72 2.22 -2.64 9.04
N SER A 73 1.76 -2.49 7.79
CA SER A 73 2.33 -1.57 6.79
C SER A 73 2.26 -0.09 7.18
N LEU A 74 1.42 0.28 8.15
CA LEU A 74 1.27 1.66 8.65
C LEU A 74 1.90 1.86 10.04
N THR A 75 2.36 0.80 10.69
CA THR A 75 2.99 0.89 12.00
C THR A 75 4.47 1.26 11.82
N LYS A 76 4.93 2.32 12.51
CA LYS A 76 6.37 2.61 12.60
C LYS A 76 7.06 1.43 13.30
N ALA A 77 8.08 0.87 12.65
CA ALA A 77 9.02 -0.06 13.27
C ALA A 77 9.78 0.60 14.42
#